data_AF-A0A2V7FRC0-F1
#
_entry.id   AF-A0A2V7FRC0-F1
#
_cell.length_a   1.000
_cell.length_b   1.000
_cell.length_c   1.000
_cell.angle_alpha   90.00
_cell.angle_beta   90.00
_cell.angle_gamma   90.00
#
_symmetry.space_group_name_H-M   'P 1'
#
loop_
_entity.id
_entity.type
_entity.pdbx_description
1 polymer ?
#
loop_
_entity_poly.entity_id
_entity_poly.type
_entity_poly.pdbx_seq_one_letter_code
_entity_poly.pdbx_strand_id
1 'polypeptide(L)'
;VLAGIDMDFRGLPFGPMPTLLAVAEIVDKLQAICVVCGGPASRNQRLVNGKPAPWESPTIMVGGRESYEARCRHCHRVPRADEDQTALL
;
A
#
# COMPACT_ATOMS: atom_id res chain seq x y z
N VAL A 1 2.68 18.10 -15.77
CA VAL A 1 2.34 17.69 -14.40
C VAL A 1 1.72 16.30 -14.47
N LEU A 2 2.25 15.34 -13.71
CA LEU A 2 1.75 13.96 -13.61
C LEU A 2 1.38 13.69 -12.15
N ALA A 3 0.38 12.84 -11.91
CA ALA A 3 -0.03 12.42 -10.57
C ALA A 3 -0.40 10.93 -10.59
N GLY A 4 -0.05 10.21 -9.51
CA GLY A 4 -0.30 8.78 -9.39
C GLY A 4 0.19 8.22 -8.07
N ILE A 5 -0.14 6.95 -7.82
CA ILE A 5 0.40 6.20 -6.68
C ILE A 5 1.81 5.73 -7.00
N ASP A 6 2.71 5.84 -6.03
CA ASP A 6 4.10 5.41 -6.18
C ASP A 6 4.27 3.90 -5.89
N MET A 7 3.39 3.32 -5.09
CA MET A 7 3.39 1.91 -4.70
C MET A 7 2.01 1.25 -4.77
N ASP A 8 1.99 -0.06 -5.00
CA ASP A 8 0.81 -0.92 -4.88
C ASP A 8 0.47 -1.25 -3.41
N PHE A 9 -0.56 -2.07 -3.20
CA PHE A 9 -0.99 -2.48 -1.85
C PHE A 9 0.05 -3.29 -1.08
N ARG A 10 1.02 -3.90 -1.77
CA ARG A 10 2.14 -4.65 -1.18
C ARG A 10 3.28 -3.74 -0.76
N GLY A 11 3.24 -2.47 -1.17
CA GLY A 11 4.34 -1.53 -1.02
C GLY A 11 5.43 -1.73 -2.08
N LEU A 12 5.12 -2.39 -3.20
CA LEU A 12 6.00 -2.51 -4.35
C LEU A 12 5.77 -1.35 -5.31
N PRO A 13 6.79 -0.92 -6.08
CA PRO A 13 6.63 0.21 -6.98
C PRO A 13 5.55 -0.03 -8.05
N PHE A 14 4.73 0.99 -8.31
CA PHE A 14 3.54 0.84 -9.17
C PHE A 14 3.80 1.30 -10.61
N GLY A 15 3.70 0.36 -11.55
CA GLY A 15 3.72 0.64 -12.99
C GLY A 15 4.92 1.50 -13.41
N PRO A 16 4.72 2.58 -14.19
CA PRO A 16 5.80 3.42 -14.69
C PRO A 16 6.34 4.42 -13.66
N MET A 17 5.73 4.53 -12.47
CA MET A 17 6.09 5.60 -11.54
C MET A 17 7.57 5.64 -11.13
N PRO A 18 8.28 4.52 -10.91
CA PRO A 18 9.69 4.57 -10.56
C PRO A 18 10.54 5.29 -11.61
N THR A 19 10.27 5.01 -12.88
CA THR A 19 10.99 5.63 -14.01
C THR A 19 10.63 7.10 -14.15
N LEU A 20 9.34 7.45 -14.00
CA LEU A 20 8.89 8.84 -14.06
C LEU A 20 9.49 9.68 -12.92
N LEU A 21 9.58 9.13 -11.71
CA LEU A 21 10.21 9.81 -10.58
C LEU A 21 11.72 10.02 -10.79
N ALA A 22 12.41 9.10 -11.46
CA ALA A 22 13.84 9.19 -11.69
C ALA A 22 14.23 10.29 -12.70
N VAL A 23 13.33 10.63 -13.63
CA VAL A 23 13.58 11.62 -14.68
C VAL A 23 12.93 12.99 -14.42
N ALA A 24 12.11 13.11 -13.37
CA ALA A 24 11.41 14.35 -13.07
C ALA A 24 12.34 15.41 -12.48
N GLU A 25 12.21 16.67 -12.92
CA GLU A 25 12.94 17.80 -12.34
C GLU A 25 12.43 18.18 -10.94
N ILE A 26 11.13 17.95 -10.66
CA ILE A 26 10.48 18.25 -9.39
C ILE A 26 9.58 17.09 -9.00
N VAL A 27 9.67 16.65 -7.74
CA VAL A 27 8.89 15.55 -7.18
C VAL A 27 8.27 15.96 -5.85
N ASP A 28 6.93 15.99 -5.80
CA ASP A 28 6.17 16.12 -4.55
C ASP A 28 5.64 14.76 -4.10
N LYS A 29 6.26 14.18 -3.07
CA LYS A 29 5.83 12.90 -2.48
C LYS A 29 4.90 13.12 -1.30
N LEU A 30 3.61 13.18 -1.58
CA LEU A 30 2.58 13.44 -0.58
C LEU A 30 2.42 12.27 0.40
N GLN A 31 2.11 12.61 1.65
CA GLN A 31 1.79 11.67 2.72
C GLN A 31 0.37 11.91 3.23
N ALA A 32 -0.29 10.83 3.66
CA ALA A 32 -1.58 10.88 4.32
C ALA A 32 -1.42 10.75 5.85
N ILE A 33 -2.53 10.56 6.56
CA ILE A 33 -2.53 10.28 8.01
C ILE A 33 -2.82 8.80 8.21
N CYS A 34 -2.01 8.12 9.02
CA CYS A 34 -2.20 6.71 9.35
C CYS A 34 -3.46 6.55 10.19
N VAL A 35 -4.43 5.77 9.70
CA VAL A 35 -5.70 5.56 10.41
C VAL A 35 -5.55 4.73 11.69
N VAL A 36 -4.41 4.06 11.89
CA VAL A 36 -4.14 3.23 13.08
C VAL A 36 -3.44 4.02 14.17
N CYS A 37 -2.42 4.81 13.84
CA CYS A 37 -1.57 5.47 14.84
C CYS A 37 -1.50 7.00 14.73
N GLY A 38 -2.15 7.62 13.73
CA GLY A 38 -2.14 9.07 13.51
C GLY A 38 -0.86 9.65 12.91
N GLY A 39 0.22 8.86 12.80
CA GLY A 39 1.48 9.31 12.19
C GLY A 39 1.42 9.43 10.64
N PRO A 40 2.49 9.93 9.99
CA PRO A 40 2.53 10.06 8.53
C PRO A 40 2.38 8.71 7.82
N ALA A 41 1.40 8.61 6.93
CA ALA A 41 1.14 7.42 6.14
C ALA A 41 1.82 7.48 4.77
N SER A 42 2.42 6.37 4.39
CA SER A 42 3.13 6.18 3.11
C SER A 42 2.73 4.89 2.41
N ARG A 43 1.71 4.17 2.89
CA ARG A 43 1.25 2.90 2.34
C ARG A 43 -0.26 2.90 2.17
N ASN A 44 -0.71 2.28 1.09
CA ASN A 44 -2.11 1.95 0.85
C ASN A 44 -2.36 0.53 1.38
N GLN A 45 -2.92 0.40 2.57
CA GLN A 45 -3.37 -0.88 3.11
C GLN A 45 -4.63 -1.30 2.37
N ARG A 46 -4.57 -2.42 1.64
CA ARG A 46 -5.77 -3.04 1.11
C ARG A 46 -6.39 -3.98 2.13
N LEU A 47 -7.72 -3.93 2.24
CA LEU A 47 -8.54 -4.80 3.04
C LEU A 47 -9.53 -5.55 2.13
N VAL A 48 -9.71 -6.85 2.39
CA VAL A 48 -10.76 -7.69 1.81
C VAL A 48 -11.56 -8.27 2.96
N ASN A 49 -12.86 -7.95 3.01
CA ASN A 49 -13.72 -8.34 4.14
C ASN A 49 -13.16 -7.91 5.51
N GLY A 50 -12.61 -6.69 5.59
CA GLY A 50 -12.03 -6.12 6.81
C GLY A 50 -10.67 -6.70 7.23
N LYS A 51 -10.09 -7.64 6.47
CA LYS A 51 -8.78 -8.24 6.75
C LYS A 51 -7.73 -7.78 5.74
N PRO A 52 -6.44 -7.63 6.13
CA PRO A 52 -5.36 -7.35 5.19
C PRO A 52 -5.36 -8.30 3.99
N ALA A 53 -5.31 -7.74 2.79
CA ALA A 53 -5.27 -8.54 1.57
C ALA A 53 -3.96 -9.37 1.51
N PRO A 54 -4.03 -10.67 1.18
CA PRO A 54 -2.85 -11.51 1.00
C PRO A 54 -1.91 -10.99 -0.09
N TRP A 55 -0.62 -11.27 0.05
CA TRP A 55 0.43 -10.90 -0.91
C TRP A 55 0.11 -11.32 -2.34
N GLU A 56 -0.42 -12.53 -2.54
CA GLU A 56 -0.73 -13.10 -3.85
C GLU A 56 -2.00 -12.51 -4.50
N SER A 57 -2.70 -11.62 -3.79
CA SER A 57 -3.92 -11.03 -4.33
C SER A 57 -3.60 -10.15 -5.56
N PRO A 58 -4.50 -10.09 -6.57
CA PRO A 58 -4.27 -9.33 -7.80
C PRO A 58 -3.84 -7.89 -7.54
N THR A 59 -2.92 -7.38 -8.35
CA THR A 59 -2.37 -6.01 -8.16
C THR A 59 -3.42 -4.95 -8.46
N ILE A 60 -4.19 -5.16 -9.54
CA ILE A 60 -5.23 -4.22 -9.97
C ILE A 60 -6.55 -4.63 -9.31
N MET A 61 -7.12 -3.71 -8.54
CA MET A 61 -8.47 -3.79 -8.00
C MET A 61 -9.00 -2.37 -7.83
N VAL A 62 -10.14 -2.09 -8.45
CA VAL A 62 -10.85 -0.82 -8.25
C VAL A 62 -11.66 -0.92 -6.96
N GLY A 63 -11.49 0.07 -6.09
CA GLY A 63 -12.21 0.18 -4.82
C GLY A 63 -11.93 1.53 -4.17
N GLY A 64 -12.74 1.89 -3.19
CA GLY A 64 -12.64 3.12 -2.41
C GLY A 64 -12.31 2.87 -0.94
N ARG A 65 -12.93 3.66 -0.06
CA ARG A 65 -12.70 3.62 1.40
C ARG A 65 -13.09 2.29 2.05
N GLU A 66 -13.97 1.54 1.40
CA GLU A 66 -14.37 0.20 1.83
C GLU A 66 -13.27 -0.86 1.66
N SER A 67 -12.26 -0.58 0.83
CA SER A 67 -11.19 -1.53 0.48
C SER A 67 -9.78 -1.01 0.77
N TYR A 68 -9.60 0.30 1.01
CA TYR A 68 -8.28 0.90 1.20
C TYR A 68 -8.21 1.88 2.37
N GLU A 69 -7.13 1.79 3.12
CA GLU A 69 -6.78 2.69 4.21
C GLU A 69 -5.35 3.22 4.08
N ALA A 70 -5.14 4.48 4.43
CA ALA A 70 -3.80 5.03 4.56
C ALA A 70 -3.14 4.54 5.85
N ARG A 71 -1.98 3.87 5.74
CA ARG A 71 -1.20 3.39 6.90
C ARG A 71 0.26 3.81 6.81
N CYS A 72 0.88 3.98 7.98
CA CYS A 72 2.33 4.14 8.07
C CYS A 72 3.02 2.80 7.82
N ARG A 73 4.35 2.83 7.62
CA ARG A 73 5.14 1.62 7.39
C ARG A 73 4.99 0.56 8.49
N HIS A 74 4.81 0.99 9.75
CA HIS A 74 4.69 0.09 10.90
C HIS A 74 3.32 -0.59 11.00
N CYS A 75 2.24 0.11 10.63
CA CYS A 75 0.88 -0.41 10.72
C CYS A 75 0.41 -1.14 9.45
N HIS A 76 1.15 -1.02 8.35
CA HIS A 76 0.90 -1.70 7.09
C HIS A 76 1.26 -3.19 7.21
N ARG A 77 0.34 -4.07 6.83
CA ARG A 77 0.51 -5.52 6.85
C ARG A 77 0.07 -6.12 5.52
N VAL A 78 0.86 -7.06 5.03
CA VAL A 78 0.61 -7.78 3.78
C VAL A 78 0.92 -9.24 4.04
N PRO A 79 -0.04 -10.01 4.56
CA PRO A 79 0.23 -11.37 4.96
C PRO A 79 0.58 -12.23 3.75
N ARG A 80 1.59 -13.09 3.90
CA ARG A 80 1.78 -14.19 2.97
C ARG A 80 0.77 -15.30 3.24
N ALA A 81 0.52 -16.15 2.25
CA ALA A 81 -0.43 -17.24 2.39
C ALA A 81 -0.06 -18.25 3.50
N ASP A 82 1.22 -18.33 3.85
CA ASP A 82 1.81 -19.22 4.85
C ASP A 82 1.96 -18.59 6.24
N GLU A 83 1.74 -17.29 6.41
CA GLU A 83 1.96 -16.62 7.71
C GLU A 83 1.10 -17.20 8.84
N ASP A 84 -0.13 -17.65 8.53
CA ASP A 84 -1.03 -18.31 9.50
C ASP A 84 -0.54 -19.71 9.92
N GLN A 85 0.37 -20.36 9.18
CA GLN A 85 0.93 -21.67 9.55
C GLN A 85 2.03 -21.56 10.61
N THR A 86 2.65 -20.38 10.75
CA THR A 86 3.75 -20.17 11.71
C THR A 86 3.26 -20.02 13.15
N ALA A 87 1.99 -19.65 13.35
CA ALA A 87 1.36 -19.58 14.68
C ALA A 87 0.90 -20.97 15.22
N LEU A 88 1.03 -22.02 14.40
CA LEU A 88 0.69 -23.41 14.75
C LEU A 88 1.92 -24.29 15.04
N LEU A 89 3.12 -23.71 15.04
CA LEU A 89 4.38 -24.31 15.49
C LEU A 89 4.85 -23.64 16.78
#